data_AF-A0A8S3ZP46-F1
#
_entry.id   AF-A0A8S3ZP46-F1
#
_cell.length_a   1.000
_cell.length_b   1.000
_cell.length_c   1.000
_cell.angle_alpha   90.00
_cell.angle_beta   90.00
_cell.angle_gamma   90.00
#
_symmetry.space_group_name_H-M   'P 1'
#
loop_
_entity.id
_entity.type
_entity.pdbx_description
1 polymer ?
#
loop_
_entity_poly.entity_id
_entity_poly.type
_entity_poly.pdbx_seq_one_letter_code
_entity_poly.pdbx_strand_id
1 'polypeptide(L)'
;MAGLILHLGLFLFGAAVTSACHTQFIDSGNYSISPDDLDFWLNSGPFSLMLNGTRRSTDDGSLSVSSYTNPTSGVDDIGQYTENKWVLSAGNVTMEAAIRTYPDSTRQVVVFIQRFPQGLSGTRINVNETITSFPSFLLQNFSQPLGYLSYGSFMFGDINKQAGIWGSNAKINDGLDGSGPLAIFDGLGNAMVVSPLGNFMASSIWLDKSKASLNFGIMGGVDSLPTNFEHRTIAYCSNTGVGDAFDGWGGIMRRVYNKTEEVREYHQSQDLSLTHLGYWTDNGAYYYYNTEQGKNYEDTLLSAKADWTNRKIPYKYLQIDSWFYPKDSTKAVTTWDATEDIFPQGIRAFEQKIDLPLVAHNRYWSINTTYSKLQGGFFDFVTGDHLSLPNEEFFWQFLIGHGTLEWGLIVYEQDWLNVQFLNSEFLINDLYLARTWLKQMGAAAATHGVKIQYCMALPRHALQSLEIPTVTQ
;
A
#
# COMPACT_ATOMS: atom_id res chain seq x y z
N MET A 1 -54.20 -3.64 -55.14
CA MET A 1 -53.90 -3.93 -53.72
C MET A 1 -53.03 -5.16 -53.66
N ALA A 2 -51.72 -4.98 -53.58
CA ALA A 2 -50.75 -6.02 -53.23
C ALA A 2 -49.60 -5.28 -52.54
N GLY A 3 -49.55 -5.38 -51.22
CA GLY A 3 -48.54 -4.73 -50.38
C GLY A 3 -47.26 -5.54 -50.43
N LEU A 4 -46.16 -4.88 -50.82
CA LEU A 4 -44.81 -5.42 -50.75
C LEU A 4 -44.26 -5.09 -49.35
N ILE A 5 -44.19 -6.09 -48.48
CA ILE A 5 -43.54 -5.97 -47.16
C ILE A 5 -42.04 -6.16 -47.38
N LEU A 6 -41.28 -5.08 -47.22
CA LEU A 6 -39.82 -5.09 -47.22
C LEU A 6 -39.34 -5.58 -45.84
N HIS A 7 -38.75 -6.77 -45.77
CA HIS A 7 -38.04 -7.23 -44.57
C HIS A 7 -36.68 -6.53 -44.49
N LEU A 8 -36.59 -5.51 -43.65
CA LEU A 8 -35.31 -4.96 -43.20
C LEU A 8 -34.70 -5.95 -42.18
N GLY A 9 -33.71 -6.73 -42.61
CA GLY A 9 -32.87 -7.50 -41.71
C GLY A 9 -31.97 -6.53 -40.93
N LEU A 10 -32.29 -6.29 -39.67
CA LEU A 10 -31.38 -5.65 -38.72
C LEU A 10 -30.23 -6.64 -38.44
N PHE A 11 -29.08 -6.46 -39.09
CA PHE A 11 -27.83 -7.07 -38.64
C PHE A 11 -27.36 -6.33 -37.40
N LEU A 12 -27.74 -6.83 -36.22
CA LEU A 12 -27.07 -6.51 -34.96
C LEU A 12 -25.65 -7.08 -35.04
N PHE A 13 -24.69 -6.26 -35.44
CA PHE A 13 -23.30 -6.50 -35.09
C PHE A 13 -23.20 -6.35 -33.57
N GLY A 14 -23.30 -7.46 -32.85
CA GLY A 14 -22.82 -7.50 -31.48
C GLY A 14 -21.31 -7.26 -31.55
N ALA A 15 -20.86 -6.06 -31.19
CA ALA A 15 -19.46 -5.85 -30.89
C ALA A 15 -19.13 -6.81 -29.74
N ALA A 16 -18.38 -7.87 -30.03
CA ALA A 16 -17.78 -8.68 -28.99
C ALA A 16 -16.89 -7.73 -28.19
N VAL A 17 -17.29 -7.41 -26.96
CA VAL A 17 -16.46 -6.61 -26.06
C VAL A 17 -15.28 -7.49 -25.72
N THR A 18 -14.16 -7.26 -26.39
CA THR A 18 -12.90 -7.95 -26.10
C THR A 18 -12.31 -7.37 -24.83
N SER A 19 -11.68 -8.20 -24.00
CA SER A 19 -10.88 -7.73 -22.86
C SER A 19 -9.88 -6.69 -23.35
N ALA A 20 -9.75 -5.55 -22.65
CA ALA A 20 -8.74 -4.56 -22.98
C ALA A 20 -7.32 -5.03 -22.62
N CYS A 21 -7.16 -5.96 -21.67
CA CYS A 21 -5.86 -6.58 -21.45
C CYS A 21 -5.65 -7.70 -22.46
N HIS A 22 -4.75 -7.47 -23.42
CA HIS A 22 -4.28 -8.45 -24.38
C HIS A 22 -2.99 -9.08 -23.89
N THR A 23 -2.89 -10.41 -23.99
CA THR A 23 -1.73 -11.18 -23.52
C THR A 23 -1.26 -12.18 -24.56
N GLN A 24 0.05 -12.34 -24.69
CA GLN A 24 0.68 -13.42 -25.45
C GLN A 24 1.60 -14.22 -24.54
N PHE A 25 1.63 -15.54 -24.72
CA PHE A 25 2.46 -16.47 -23.95
C PHE A 25 3.21 -17.41 -24.89
N ILE A 26 4.44 -17.76 -24.52
CA ILE A 26 5.26 -18.75 -25.20
C ILE A 26 5.73 -19.78 -24.15
N ASP A 27 5.73 -21.06 -24.51
CA ASP A 27 6.12 -22.18 -23.64
C ASP A 27 7.52 -22.02 -23.02
N SER A 28 8.41 -21.23 -23.66
CA SER A 28 9.75 -20.89 -23.17
C SER A 28 9.77 -19.96 -21.95
N GLY A 29 8.62 -19.45 -21.49
CA GLY A 29 8.51 -18.51 -20.39
C GLY A 29 8.32 -17.06 -20.83
N ASN A 30 8.38 -16.76 -22.12
CA ASN A 30 8.18 -15.41 -22.63
C ASN A 30 6.69 -15.04 -22.58
N TYR A 31 6.40 -13.80 -22.20
CA TYR A 31 5.05 -13.26 -22.20
C TYR A 31 5.05 -11.78 -22.54
N SER A 32 3.91 -11.32 -23.04
CA SER A 32 3.69 -9.91 -23.35
C SER A 32 2.29 -9.47 -22.93
N ILE A 33 2.15 -8.21 -22.54
CA ILE A 33 0.86 -7.60 -22.15
C ILE A 33 0.72 -6.19 -22.73
N SER A 34 -0.51 -5.83 -23.11
CA SER A 34 -0.86 -4.52 -23.64
C SER A 34 -2.33 -4.18 -23.41
N PRO A 35 -2.68 -2.88 -23.27
CA PRO A 35 -4.07 -2.43 -23.35
C PRO A 35 -4.63 -2.37 -24.79
N ASP A 36 -3.80 -2.65 -25.80
CA ASP A 36 -4.12 -2.63 -27.23
C ASP A 36 -3.72 -3.97 -27.89
N ASP A 37 -4.49 -4.44 -28.88
CA ASP A 37 -4.22 -5.69 -29.60
C ASP A 37 -3.23 -5.54 -30.76
N LEU A 38 -2.87 -4.30 -31.12
CA LEU A 38 -1.96 -4.00 -32.22
C LEU A 38 -0.48 -4.09 -31.83
N ASP A 39 -0.10 -3.53 -30.68
CA ASP A 39 1.31 -3.43 -30.24
C ASP A 39 1.46 -3.85 -28.76
N PHE A 40 2.39 -4.78 -28.48
CA PHE A 40 2.68 -5.20 -27.11
C PHE A 40 3.59 -4.21 -26.36
N TRP A 41 3.07 -3.62 -25.28
CA TRP A 41 3.77 -2.58 -24.50
C TRP A 41 4.79 -3.14 -23.51
N LEU A 42 4.50 -4.27 -22.88
CA LEU A 42 5.40 -4.86 -21.89
C LEU A 42 5.78 -6.26 -22.34
N ASN A 43 7.06 -6.46 -22.62
CA ASN A 43 7.64 -7.76 -22.93
C ASN A 43 8.39 -8.30 -21.73
N SER A 44 8.28 -9.61 -21.49
CA SER A 44 8.87 -10.30 -20.35
C SER A 44 10.39 -10.11 -20.29
N GLY A 45 10.88 -9.66 -19.14
CA GLY A 45 12.26 -9.82 -18.72
C GLY A 45 12.51 -11.20 -18.09
N PRO A 46 13.72 -11.46 -17.59
CA PRO A 46 14.08 -12.75 -17.03
C PRO A 46 13.40 -13.02 -15.69
N PHE A 47 13.04 -14.27 -15.46
CA PHE A 47 12.71 -14.77 -14.13
C PHE A 47 13.97 -14.80 -13.28
N SER A 48 13.84 -14.49 -11.98
CA SER A 48 14.93 -14.70 -11.04
C SER A 48 14.45 -14.99 -9.62
N LEU A 49 15.30 -15.67 -8.85
CA LEU A 49 15.15 -15.87 -7.40
C LEU A 49 16.52 -15.88 -6.73
N MET A 50 16.59 -15.45 -5.47
CA MET A 50 17.74 -15.64 -4.61
C MET A 50 17.66 -17.01 -3.95
N LEU A 51 18.79 -17.72 -3.91
CA LEU A 51 18.92 -19.01 -3.24
C LEU A 51 20.33 -19.16 -2.67
N ASN A 52 20.44 -19.34 -1.35
CA ASN A 52 21.72 -19.52 -0.65
C ASN A 52 22.77 -18.44 -1.02
N GLY A 53 22.36 -17.17 -0.98
CA GLY A 53 23.19 -16.01 -1.27
C GLY A 53 23.52 -15.79 -2.75
N THR A 54 22.94 -16.57 -3.66
CA THR A 54 23.20 -16.46 -5.11
C THR A 54 21.91 -16.19 -5.87
N ARG A 55 21.92 -15.19 -6.77
CA ARG A 55 20.82 -14.97 -7.71
C ARG A 55 20.83 -16.08 -8.76
N ARG A 56 19.68 -16.72 -8.96
CA ARG A 56 19.42 -17.69 -10.04
C ARG A 56 18.52 -17.03 -11.06
N SER A 57 18.86 -17.11 -12.34
CA SER A 57 18.12 -16.42 -13.39
C SER A 57 18.01 -17.24 -14.67
N THR A 58 16.94 -16.98 -15.42
CA THR A 58 16.77 -17.52 -16.77
C THR A 58 17.73 -16.87 -17.77
N ASP A 59 18.24 -15.67 -17.47
CA ASP A 59 19.18 -14.93 -18.31
C ASP A 59 20.57 -15.58 -18.37
N ASP A 60 21.05 -16.11 -17.24
CA ASP A 60 22.36 -16.80 -17.15
C ASP A 60 22.24 -18.34 -17.19
N GLY A 61 21.02 -18.86 -17.38
CA GLY A 61 20.72 -20.28 -17.43
C GLY A 61 20.79 -21.01 -16.08
N SER A 62 21.03 -20.31 -14.97
CA SER A 62 21.09 -20.92 -13.63
C SER A 62 19.72 -21.21 -13.01
N LEU A 63 18.65 -20.68 -13.62
CA LEU A 63 17.25 -21.05 -13.41
C LEU A 63 16.65 -21.45 -14.76
N SER A 64 16.13 -22.66 -14.89
CA SER A 64 15.57 -23.16 -16.15
C SER A 64 14.07 -23.41 -16.06
N VAL A 65 13.32 -23.08 -17.12
CA VAL A 65 11.93 -23.51 -17.27
C VAL A 65 11.92 -25.02 -17.49
N SER A 66 11.46 -25.77 -16.50
CA SER A 66 11.44 -27.23 -16.52
C SER A 66 10.15 -27.79 -17.11
N SER A 67 9.04 -27.06 -16.99
CA SER A 67 7.79 -27.40 -17.67
C SER A 67 6.88 -26.20 -17.87
N TYR A 68 6.02 -26.30 -18.89
CA TYR A 68 4.86 -25.45 -19.10
C TYR A 68 3.61 -26.34 -19.03
N THR A 69 2.64 -25.98 -18.19
CA THR A 69 1.42 -26.77 -18.05
C THR A 69 0.34 -26.26 -18.99
N ASN A 70 -0.47 -27.17 -19.53
CA ASN A 70 -1.68 -26.80 -20.28
C ASN A 70 -2.52 -25.79 -19.47
N PRO A 71 -3.14 -24.80 -20.13
CA PRO A 71 -3.97 -23.81 -19.46
C PRO A 71 -5.04 -24.48 -18.60
N THR A 72 -5.17 -24.07 -17.35
CA THR A 72 -6.21 -24.57 -16.43
C THR A 72 -7.23 -23.48 -16.15
N SER A 73 -8.47 -23.84 -15.82
CA SER A 73 -9.51 -22.87 -15.47
C SER A 73 -9.86 -22.96 -13.99
N GLY A 74 -10.24 -21.84 -13.39
CA GLY A 74 -10.65 -21.77 -11.99
C GLY A 74 -11.50 -20.54 -11.69
N VAL A 75 -11.76 -20.30 -10.40
CA VAL A 75 -12.49 -19.13 -9.89
C VAL A 75 -11.78 -18.57 -8.67
N ASP A 76 -11.68 -17.25 -8.57
CA ASP A 76 -11.23 -16.53 -7.39
C ASP A 76 -12.11 -15.28 -7.14
N ASP A 77 -11.70 -14.42 -6.19
CA ASP A 77 -12.45 -13.21 -5.79
C ASP A 77 -12.57 -12.17 -6.91
N ILE A 78 -11.71 -12.24 -7.93
CA ILE A 78 -11.83 -11.42 -9.14
C ILE A 78 -12.91 -12.04 -10.01
N GLY A 79 -12.80 -13.32 -10.35
CA GLY A 79 -13.82 -14.06 -11.10
C GLY A 79 -13.33 -15.38 -11.67
N GLN A 80 -14.02 -15.89 -12.70
CA GLN A 80 -13.54 -17.03 -13.47
C GLN A 80 -12.25 -16.65 -14.19
N TYR A 81 -11.26 -17.53 -14.19
CA TYR A 81 -9.97 -17.29 -14.82
C TYR A 81 -9.50 -18.51 -15.63
N THR A 82 -8.57 -18.24 -16.55
CA THR A 82 -7.67 -19.22 -17.15
C THR A 82 -6.25 -18.92 -16.68
N GLU A 83 -5.52 -19.93 -16.20
CA GLU A 83 -4.16 -19.86 -15.66
C GLU A 83 -3.18 -20.59 -16.59
N ASN A 84 -2.16 -19.86 -17.06
CA ASN A 84 -0.99 -20.41 -17.74
C ASN A 84 0.16 -20.46 -16.73
N LYS A 85 0.86 -21.58 -16.60
CA LYS A 85 1.88 -21.78 -15.55
C LYS A 85 3.16 -22.40 -16.10
N TRP A 86 4.28 -21.78 -15.71
CA TRP A 86 5.63 -22.32 -15.85
C TRP A 86 6.14 -22.82 -14.50
N VAL A 87 6.82 -23.95 -14.51
CA VAL A 87 7.64 -24.41 -13.39
C VAL A 87 9.08 -24.15 -13.73
N LEU A 88 9.76 -23.39 -12.88
CA LEU A 88 11.18 -23.09 -12.98
C LEU A 88 11.95 -23.84 -11.91
N SER A 89 13.14 -24.32 -12.23
CA SER A 89 13.94 -25.16 -11.34
C SER A 89 15.38 -24.68 -11.25
N ALA A 90 15.91 -24.63 -10.03
CA ALA A 90 17.31 -24.41 -9.72
C ALA A 90 17.75 -25.43 -8.66
N GLY A 91 18.32 -26.56 -9.12
CA GLY A 91 18.58 -27.72 -8.27
C GLY A 91 17.27 -28.33 -7.75
N ASN A 92 17.13 -28.43 -6.42
CA ASN A 92 15.95 -29.02 -5.78
C ASN A 92 14.84 -28.00 -5.44
N VAL A 93 15.06 -26.72 -5.76
CA VAL A 93 14.09 -25.66 -5.51
C VAL A 93 13.30 -25.38 -6.77
N THR A 94 11.99 -25.21 -6.60
CA THR A 94 11.08 -24.82 -7.69
C THR A 94 10.39 -23.50 -7.40
N MET A 95 10.24 -22.70 -8.44
CA MET A 95 9.37 -21.53 -8.48
C MET A 95 8.28 -21.82 -9.50
N GLU A 96 7.02 -21.71 -9.11
CA GLU A 96 5.92 -21.67 -10.07
C GLU A 96 5.63 -20.22 -10.43
N ALA A 97 5.64 -19.90 -11.71
CA ALA A 97 5.24 -18.61 -12.23
C ALA A 97 3.98 -18.78 -13.07
N ALA A 98 2.91 -18.06 -12.76
CA ALA A 98 1.64 -18.20 -13.45
C ALA A 98 1.01 -16.87 -13.83
N ILE A 99 0.27 -16.84 -14.94
CA ILE A 99 -0.51 -15.70 -15.38
C ILE A 99 -1.97 -16.13 -15.47
N ARG A 100 -2.84 -15.42 -14.74
CA ARG A 100 -4.29 -15.53 -14.84
C ARG A 100 -4.85 -14.45 -15.73
N THR A 101 -5.66 -14.86 -16.69
CA THR A 101 -6.49 -14.00 -17.53
C THR A 101 -7.96 -14.23 -17.22
N TYR A 102 -8.77 -13.18 -17.25
CA TYR A 102 -10.18 -13.23 -16.89
C TYR A 102 -11.02 -13.02 -18.16
N PRO A 103 -11.76 -14.03 -18.66
CA PRO A 103 -12.49 -13.94 -19.92
C PRO A 103 -13.72 -13.02 -19.86
N ASP A 104 -14.17 -12.64 -18.65
CA ASP A 104 -15.24 -11.66 -18.50
C ASP A 104 -14.75 -10.29 -18.98
N SER A 105 -15.32 -9.80 -20.07
CA SER A 105 -15.01 -8.50 -20.69
C SER A 105 -15.16 -7.29 -19.75
N THR A 106 -15.90 -7.42 -18.64
CA THR A 106 -16.00 -6.39 -17.60
C THR A 106 -14.76 -6.34 -16.69
N ARG A 107 -13.84 -7.29 -16.84
CA ARG A 107 -12.63 -7.46 -16.03
C ARG A 107 -11.40 -7.35 -16.93
N GLN A 108 -10.97 -6.13 -17.17
CA GLN A 108 -9.79 -5.81 -17.97
C GLN A 108 -8.51 -6.00 -17.13
N VAL A 109 -8.25 -7.23 -16.68
CA VAL A 109 -7.24 -7.52 -15.67
C VAL A 109 -6.45 -8.79 -15.96
N VAL A 110 -5.17 -8.76 -15.59
CA VAL A 110 -4.24 -9.88 -15.59
C VAL A 110 -3.59 -9.97 -14.21
N VAL A 111 -3.43 -11.19 -13.69
CA VAL A 111 -2.74 -11.42 -12.41
C VAL A 111 -1.55 -12.34 -12.62
N PHE A 112 -0.38 -11.84 -12.25
CA PHE A 112 0.88 -12.59 -12.20
C PHE A 112 1.07 -13.18 -10.81
N ILE A 113 1.45 -14.45 -10.73
CA ILE A 113 1.54 -15.21 -9.49
C ILE A 113 2.90 -15.90 -9.41
N GLN A 114 3.56 -15.74 -8.27
CA GLN A 114 4.75 -16.48 -7.88
C GLN A 114 4.38 -17.44 -6.75
N ARG A 115 4.69 -18.74 -6.87
CA ARG A 115 4.53 -19.72 -5.79
C ARG A 115 5.84 -20.44 -5.52
N PHE A 116 6.11 -20.69 -4.24
CA PHE A 116 7.34 -21.35 -3.78
C PHE A 116 6.97 -22.61 -2.98
N PRO A 117 6.72 -23.75 -3.63
CA PRO A 117 6.26 -24.97 -2.96
C PRO A 117 7.20 -25.43 -1.84
N GLN A 118 8.51 -25.23 -2.00
CA GLN A 118 9.52 -25.59 -0.99
C GLN A 118 9.96 -24.42 -0.10
N GLY A 119 9.46 -23.20 -0.35
CA GLY A 119 10.00 -21.98 0.23
C GLY A 119 11.38 -21.63 -0.33
N LEU A 120 12.00 -20.58 0.21
CA LEU A 120 13.37 -20.15 -0.10
C LEU A 120 14.11 -19.79 1.19
N SER A 121 15.43 -19.94 1.21
CA SER A 121 16.29 -19.56 2.33
C SER A 121 17.62 -18.94 1.86
N GLY A 122 18.23 -18.13 2.73
CA GLY A 122 19.44 -17.38 2.41
C GLY A 122 19.20 -16.45 1.23
N THR A 123 18.07 -15.75 1.24
CA THR A 123 17.62 -14.94 0.09
C THR A 123 18.04 -13.49 0.17
N ARG A 124 18.49 -13.04 1.35
CA ARG A 124 18.83 -11.63 1.59
C ARG A 124 19.85 -11.08 0.59
N ILE A 125 19.55 -9.89 0.09
CA ILE A 125 20.40 -9.09 -0.79
C ILE A 125 20.26 -7.60 -0.38
N ASN A 126 20.69 -6.67 -1.23
CA ASN A 126 20.41 -5.25 -1.05
C ASN A 126 18.91 -5.02 -0.87
N VAL A 127 18.52 -4.33 0.20
CA VAL A 127 17.11 -4.11 0.59
C VAL A 127 16.26 -3.42 -0.48
N ASN A 128 16.89 -2.66 -1.39
CA ASN A 128 16.21 -1.98 -2.51
C ASN A 128 16.09 -2.84 -3.77
N GLU A 129 16.65 -4.05 -3.78
CA GLU A 129 16.42 -5.04 -4.84
C GLU A 129 15.25 -5.96 -4.49
N THR A 130 14.88 -6.82 -5.44
CA THR A 130 13.93 -7.91 -5.20
C THR A 130 14.66 -9.26 -5.07
N ILE A 131 14.28 -10.06 -4.06
CA ILE A 131 14.76 -11.45 -3.91
C ILE A 131 14.14 -12.41 -4.91
N THR A 132 13.01 -12.04 -5.53
CA THR A 132 12.36 -12.80 -6.60
C THR A 132 11.89 -11.85 -7.70
N SER A 133 11.75 -12.31 -8.94
CA SER A 133 11.36 -11.46 -10.06
C SER A 133 10.37 -12.18 -10.96
N PHE A 134 9.08 -11.87 -10.79
CA PHE A 134 8.00 -12.19 -11.71
C PHE A 134 6.69 -11.46 -11.29
N PRO A 135 6.11 -10.60 -12.15
CA PRO A 135 6.55 -10.31 -13.50
C PRO A 135 7.89 -9.54 -13.50
N SER A 136 8.55 -9.60 -14.64
CA SER A 136 9.70 -8.77 -14.99
C SER A 136 9.44 -8.23 -16.39
N PHE A 137 9.74 -6.97 -16.64
CA PHE A 137 9.49 -6.32 -17.92
C PHE A 137 10.73 -5.60 -18.44
N LEU A 138 11.04 -5.80 -19.72
CA LEU A 138 12.11 -5.07 -20.39
C LEU A 138 11.68 -3.61 -20.64
N LEU A 139 12.58 -2.68 -20.36
CA LEU A 139 12.44 -1.27 -20.70
C LEU A 139 12.97 -1.02 -22.11
N GLN A 140 12.07 -1.08 -23.07
CA GLN A 140 12.36 -0.84 -24.49
C GLN A 140 11.70 0.45 -24.98
N ASN A 141 12.31 1.07 -25.98
CA ASN A 141 11.72 2.23 -26.64
C ASN A 141 10.70 1.78 -27.69
N PHE A 142 9.63 2.55 -27.84
CA PHE A 142 8.57 2.30 -28.82
C PHE A 142 8.56 3.38 -29.90
N SER A 143 8.09 3.01 -31.10
CA SER A 143 7.90 3.96 -32.21
C SER A 143 6.87 5.04 -31.85
N GLN A 144 5.80 4.63 -31.17
CA GLN A 144 4.87 5.52 -30.48
C GLN A 144 5.27 5.61 -29.00
N PRO A 145 5.58 6.81 -28.47
CA PRO A 145 6.06 6.94 -27.11
C PRO A 145 4.96 6.58 -26.10
N LEU A 146 5.31 5.75 -25.12
CA LEU A 146 4.46 5.51 -23.96
C LEU A 146 4.90 6.43 -22.82
N GLY A 147 3.97 7.10 -22.15
CA GLY A 147 4.19 7.78 -20.89
C GLY A 147 4.16 6.80 -19.72
N TYR A 148 4.83 7.15 -18.62
CA TYR A 148 4.67 6.47 -17.34
C TYR A 148 4.46 7.46 -16.19
N LEU A 149 3.81 6.98 -15.12
CA LEU A 149 3.70 7.64 -13.83
C LEU A 149 3.97 6.60 -12.72
N SER A 150 5.00 6.82 -11.91
CA SER A 150 5.38 5.95 -10.80
C SER A 150 5.37 6.70 -9.48
N TYR A 151 4.76 6.11 -8.46
CA TYR A 151 4.61 6.71 -7.13
C TYR A 151 5.74 6.25 -6.20
N GLY A 152 6.32 7.17 -5.44
CA GLY A 152 7.42 6.88 -4.54
C GLY A 152 7.60 7.95 -3.47
N SER A 153 8.21 7.56 -2.36
CA SER A 153 8.33 8.34 -1.13
C SER A 153 7.04 8.54 -0.34
N PHE A 154 7.09 9.39 0.67
CA PHE A 154 6.00 9.60 1.62
C PHE A 154 4.84 10.43 1.01
N MET A 155 3.77 10.62 1.78
CA MET A 155 2.46 11.11 1.32
C MET A 155 1.87 10.25 0.20
N PHE A 156 1.85 8.94 0.43
CA PHE A 156 1.41 7.90 -0.50
C PHE A 156 2.10 7.96 -1.87
N GLY A 157 3.31 8.48 -1.89
CA GLY A 157 4.14 8.60 -3.09
C GLY A 157 4.09 9.96 -3.77
N ASP A 158 3.40 10.96 -3.20
CA ASP A 158 3.25 12.31 -3.79
C ASP A 158 4.58 13.07 -3.88
N ILE A 159 5.42 12.92 -2.85
CA ILE A 159 6.64 13.72 -2.67
C ILE A 159 7.71 13.41 -3.71
N ASN A 160 7.78 12.17 -4.20
CA ASN A 160 8.73 11.77 -5.23
C ASN A 160 8.03 11.09 -6.40
N LYS A 161 6.86 11.59 -6.83
CA LYS A 161 6.24 11.13 -8.09
C LYS A 161 7.20 11.33 -9.26
N GLN A 162 7.43 10.27 -10.02
CA GLN A 162 8.21 10.33 -11.25
C GLN A 162 7.30 10.09 -12.44
N ALA A 163 7.44 10.90 -13.48
CA ALA A 163 6.77 10.71 -14.75
C ALA A 163 7.73 10.99 -15.90
N GLY A 164 7.53 10.30 -17.02
CA GLY A 164 8.40 10.44 -18.18
C GLY A 164 7.96 9.55 -19.33
N ILE A 165 8.87 9.34 -20.27
CA ILE A 165 8.67 8.43 -21.39
C ILE A 165 9.26 7.05 -21.03
N TRP A 166 8.48 6.00 -21.25
CA TRP A 166 8.89 4.62 -21.06
C TRP A 166 10.03 4.28 -22.01
N GLY A 167 11.03 3.57 -21.49
CA GLY A 167 12.17 3.12 -22.27
C GLY A 167 13.39 2.89 -21.41
N SER A 168 14.48 2.47 -22.04
CA SER A 168 15.74 2.08 -21.38
C SER A 168 16.32 3.10 -20.39
N ASN A 169 15.98 4.39 -20.53
CA ASN A 169 16.45 5.47 -19.66
C ASN A 169 15.39 5.98 -18.66
N ALA A 170 14.25 5.30 -18.54
CA ALA A 170 13.18 5.71 -17.65
C ALA A 170 13.67 5.73 -16.19
N LYS A 171 13.24 6.76 -15.45
CA LYS A 171 13.51 6.93 -14.02
C LYS A 171 12.26 6.54 -13.25
N ILE A 172 12.07 5.23 -13.12
CA ILE A 172 10.94 4.65 -12.40
C ILE A 172 11.34 4.53 -10.93
N ASN A 173 10.44 4.90 -10.02
CA ASN A 173 10.63 4.67 -8.59
C ASN A 173 10.77 3.17 -8.31
N ASP A 174 11.70 2.80 -7.43
CA ASP A 174 11.99 1.41 -7.06
C ASP A 174 12.45 1.29 -5.59
N GLY A 175 12.68 0.07 -5.13
CA GLY A 175 13.15 -0.25 -3.79
C GLY A 175 12.13 -0.01 -2.67
N LEU A 176 12.61 0.11 -1.43
CA LEU A 176 11.74 0.21 -0.26
C LEU A 176 10.82 1.44 -0.31
N ASP A 177 11.32 2.54 -0.86
CA ASP A 177 10.61 3.82 -0.94
C ASP A 177 9.82 4.01 -2.24
N GLY A 178 10.08 3.21 -3.28
CA GLY A 178 9.57 3.43 -4.63
C GLY A 178 8.62 2.35 -5.17
N SER A 179 8.06 1.50 -4.32
CA SER A 179 7.25 0.34 -4.75
C SER A 179 5.75 0.62 -4.81
N GLY A 180 5.36 1.79 -5.32
CA GLY A 180 3.95 2.16 -5.53
C GLY A 180 3.37 1.61 -6.83
N PRO A 181 2.07 1.86 -7.10
CA PRO A 181 1.49 1.58 -8.41
C PRO A 181 2.25 2.28 -9.54
N LEU A 182 2.33 1.63 -10.69
CA LEU A 182 2.95 2.16 -11.90
C LEU A 182 1.88 2.24 -12.99
N ALA A 183 1.61 3.45 -13.49
CA ALA A 183 0.79 3.64 -14.67
C ALA A 183 1.66 3.79 -15.92
N ILE A 184 1.24 3.16 -17.02
CA ILE A 184 1.83 3.28 -18.36
C ILE A 184 0.69 3.63 -19.30
N PHE A 185 0.88 4.57 -20.23
CA PHE A 185 -0.20 5.06 -21.09
C PHE A 185 0.33 5.60 -22.42
N ASP A 186 -0.54 5.69 -23.42
CA ASP A 186 -0.23 6.33 -24.71
C ASP A 186 -0.97 7.67 -24.88
N GLY A 187 -0.78 8.29 -26.04
CA GLY A 187 -1.49 9.52 -26.41
C GLY A 187 -2.95 9.31 -26.87
N LEU A 188 -3.41 8.07 -27.00
CA LEU A 188 -4.76 7.72 -27.45
C LEU A 188 -5.73 7.45 -26.29
N GLY A 189 -5.21 7.37 -25.06
CA GLY A 189 -5.99 7.11 -23.86
C GLY A 189 -5.97 5.65 -23.41
N ASN A 190 -5.21 4.79 -24.09
CA ASN A 190 -4.94 3.46 -23.56
C ASN A 190 -4.04 3.60 -22.33
N ALA A 191 -4.28 2.79 -21.31
CA ALA A 191 -3.56 2.84 -20.06
C ALA A 191 -3.51 1.48 -19.38
N MET A 192 -2.45 1.27 -18.60
CA MET A 192 -2.26 0.11 -17.75
C MET A 192 -1.76 0.56 -16.38
N VAL A 193 -2.33 0.00 -15.30
CA VAL A 193 -1.83 0.18 -13.93
C VAL A 193 -1.32 -1.17 -13.43
N VAL A 194 -0.04 -1.21 -13.03
CA VAL A 194 0.62 -2.39 -12.46
C VAL A 194 0.93 -2.13 -10.99
N SER A 195 0.58 -3.07 -10.11
CA SER A 195 0.90 -2.98 -8.68
C SER A 195 1.00 -4.37 -8.04
N PRO A 196 1.57 -4.48 -6.84
CA PRO A 196 1.33 -5.65 -6.01
C PRO A 196 -0.18 -5.85 -5.80
N LEU A 197 -0.62 -7.11 -5.74
CA LEU A 197 -1.99 -7.53 -5.38
C LEU A 197 -2.03 -8.21 -4.00
N GLY A 198 -0.91 -8.24 -3.30
CA GLY A 198 -0.82 -8.75 -1.92
C GLY A 198 0.60 -8.75 -1.40
N ASN A 199 0.76 -9.11 -0.12
CA ASN A 199 2.01 -8.97 0.63
C ASN A 199 2.56 -7.53 0.54
N PHE A 200 1.69 -6.52 0.57
CA PHE A 200 2.02 -5.12 0.22
C PHE A 200 3.24 -4.60 0.96
N MET A 201 3.32 -4.86 2.26
CA MET A 201 4.43 -4.38 3.08
C MET A 201 5.77 -5.04 2.79
N ALA A 202 5.77 -6.23 2.18
CA ALA A 202 6.99 -6.95 1.79
C ALA A 202 7.25 -6.94 0.28
N SER A 203 6.31 -6.45 -0.51
CA SER A 203 6.48 -6.33 -1.95
C SER A 203 7.45 -5.20 -2.29
N SER A 204 8.20 -5.40 -3.37
CA SER A 204 9.13 -4.43 -3.91
C SER A 204 9.16 -4.46 -5.44
N ILE A 205 9.51 -3.32 -6.01
CA ILE A 205 9.84 -3.15 -7.42
C ILE A 205 11.33 -2.84 -7.49
N TRP A 206 12.06 -3.44 -8.41
CA TRP A 206 13.49 -3.17 -8.62
C TRP A 206 13.77 -2.84 -10.08
N LEU A 207 14.31 -1.65 -10.32
CA LEU A 207 14.78 -1.23 -11.63
C LEU A 207 16.23 -1.67 -11.81
N ASP A 208 16.44 -2.82 -12.46
CA ASP A 208 17.77 -3.27 -12.86
C ASP A 208 18.24 -2.45 -14.07
N LYS A 209 18.97 -1.38 -13.79
CA LYS A 209 19.54 -0.48 -14.80
C LYS A 209 20.57 -1.18 -15.70
N SER A 210 21.22 -2.25 -15.23
CA SER A 210 22.22 -2.96 -16.03
C SER A 210 21.58 -3.80 -17.14
N LYS A 211 20.36 -4.29 -16.88
CA LYS A 211 19.57 -5.09 -17.83
C LYS A 211 18.44 -4.30 -18.49
N ALA A 212 18.25 -3.04 -18.11
CA ALA A 212 17.08 -2.24 -18.45
C ALA A 212 15.79 -3.05 -18.22
N SER A 213 15.61 -3.59 -17.02
CA SER A 213 14.43 -4.39 -16.66
C SER A 213 13.80 -3.92 -15.35
N LEU A 214 12.47 -3.95 -15.27
CA LEU A 214 11.69 -3.67 -14.07
C LEU A 214 11.19 -4.99 -13.47
N ASN A 215 11.58 -5.28 -12.24
CA ASN A 215 11.35 -6.56 -11.58
C ASN A 215 10.38 -6.41 -10.40
N PHE A 216 9.32 -7.21 -10.37
CA PHE A 216 8.34 -7.24 -9.27
C PHE A 216 8.56 -8.49 -8.41
N GLY A 217 8.59 -8.32 -7.10
CA GLY A 217 8.73 -9.43 -6.17
C GLY A 217 8.77 -9.02 -4.70
N ILE A 218 9.50 -9.77 -3.89
CA ILE A 218 9.68 -9.51 -2.46
C ILE A 218 10.95 -8.70 -2.22
N MET A 219 10.90 -7.76 -1.27
CA MET A 219 12.00 -6.87 -0.91
C MET A 219 13.27 -7.61 -0.46
N GLY A 220 14.43 -7.02 -0.77
CA GLY A 220 15.75 -7.62 -0.60
C GLY A 220 16.14 -8.01 0.82
N GLY A 221 15.54 -7.40 1.84
CA GLY A 221 15.88 -7.65 3.25
C GLY A 221 15.37 -8.99 3.80
N VAL A 222 14.30 -9.53 3.20
CA VAL A 222 13.69 -10.80 3.61
C VAL A 222 14.69 -11.93 3.40
N ASP A 223 14.93 -12.73 4.44
CA ASP A 223 15.93 -13.80 4.39
C ASP A 223 15.36 -15.15 3.95
N SER A 224 14.07 -15.39 4.19
CA SER A 224 13.42 -16.63 3.79
C SER A 224 11.96 -16.42 3.38
N LEU A 225 11.50 -17.25 2.45
CA LEU A 225 10.08 -17.40 2.11
C LEU A 225 9.60 -18.76 2.65
N PRO A 226 8.45 -18.82 3.34
CA PRO A 226 7.97 -20.08 3.86
C PRO A 226 7.52 -21.02 2.73
N THR A 227 7.43 -22.32 3.06
CA THR A 227 6.82 -23.33 2.22
C THR A 227 5.42 -22.90 1.79
N ASN A 228 5.11 -23.07 0.49
CA ASN A 228 3.85 -22.67 -0.14
C ASN A 228 3.56 -21.16 -0.11
N PHE A 229 4.60 -20.32 0.04
CA PHE A 229 4.43 -18.87 -0.10
C PHE A 229 3.94 -18.50 -1.50
N GLU A 230 2.97 -17.59 -1.56
CA GLU A 230 2.44 -17.02 -2.81
C GLU A 230 2.54 -15.49 -2.78
N HIS A 231 2.97 -14.90 -3.89
CA HIS A 231 2.91 -13.46 -4.12
C HIS A 231 2.25 -13.16 -5.46
N ARG A 232 1.45 -12.09 -5.50
CA ARG A 232 0.64 -11.70 -6.65
C ARG A 232 0.90 -10.26 -7.04
N THR A 233 0.98 -10.02 -8.35
CA THR A 233 1.03 -8.69 -8.97
C THR A 233 -0.14 -8.58 -9.93
N ILE A 234 -0.82 -7.44 -9.96
CA ILE A 234 -1.95 -7.17 -10.85
C ILE A 234 -1.52 -6.20 -11.93
N ALA A 235 -2.04 -6.40 -13.14
CA ALA A 235 -2.08 -5.39 -14.19
C ALA A 235 -3.55 -5.18 -14.59
N TYR A 236 -4.02 -3.94 -14.53
CA TYR A 236 -5.34 -3.54 -15.02
C TYR A 236 -5.16 -2.68 -16.26
N CYS A 237 -5.89 -2.97 -17.32
CA CYS A 237 -5.84 -2.24 -18.58
C CYS A 237 -7.13 -1.46 -18.78
N SER A 238 -7.04 -0.31 -19.45
CA SER A 238 -8.18 0.44 -19.96
C SER A 238 -7.83 0.99 -21.33
N ASN A 239 -8.83 1.05 -22.21
CA ASN A 239 -8.77 1.71 -23.51
C ASN A 239 -9.61 3.00 -23.55
N THR A 240 -10.02 3.51 -22.39
CA THR A 240 -10.92 4.67 -22.25
C THR A 240 -10.30 5.84 -21.47
N GLY A 241 -9.16 5.62 -20.80
CA GLY A 241 -8.36 6.69 -20.21
C GLY A 241 -7.52 6.25 -19.01
N VAL A 242 -6.56 7.10 -18.63
CA VAL A 242 -5.74 6.91 -17.43
C VAL A 242 -6.60 6.89 -16.17
N GLY A 243 -7.61 7.78 -16.08
CA GLY A 243 -8.54 7.82 -14.94
C GLY A 243 -9.30 6.51 -14.77
N ASP A 244 -9.88 6.01 -15.86
CA ASP A 244 -10.61 4.74 -15.87
C ASP A 244 -9.71 3.55 -15.50
N ALA A 245 -8.43 3.57 -15.90
CA ALA A 245 -7.47 2.56 -15.48
C ALA A 245 -7.24 2.56 -13.95
N PHE A 246 -7.13 3.74 -13.32
CA PHE A 246 -6.99 3.85 -11.87
C PHE A 246 -8.27 3.48 -11.13
N ASP A 247 -9.43 3.92 -11.60
CA ASP A 247 -10.73 3.60 -10.99
C ASP A 247 -11.03 2.10 -11.06
N GLY A 248 -10.79 1.49 -12.24
CA GLY A 248 -10.96 0.07 -12.46
C GLY A 248 -9.98 -0.78 -11.65
N TRP A 249 -8.69 -0.42 -11.65
CA TRP A 249 -7.68 -1.03 -10.78
C TRP A 249 -8.09 -0.95 -9.31
N GLY A 250 -8.43 0.24 -8.83
CA GLY A 250 -8.85 0.47 -7.44
C GLY A 250 -10.13 -0.28 -7.08
N GLY A 251 -11.07 -0.44 -8.03
CA GLY A 251 -12.26 -1.25 -7.88
C GLY A 251 -11.96 -2.74 -7.70
N ILE A 252 -11.07 -3.31 -8.52
CA ILE A 252 -10.64 -4.72 -8.39
C ILE A 252 -9.91 -4.94 -7.06
N MET A 253 -8.97 -4.07 -6.71
CA MET A 253 -8.22 -4.14 -5.45
C MET A 253 -9.18 -4.15 -4.25
N ARG A 254 -10.13 -3.22 -4.22
CA ARG A 254 -11.15 -3.15 -3.17
C ARG A 254 -12.04 -4.38 -3.09
N ARG A 255 -12.46 -4.94 -4.23
CA ARG A 255 -13.24 -6.18 -4.30
C ARG A 255 -12.48 -7.36 -3.69
N VAL A 256 -11.24 -7.57 -4.09
CA VAL A 256 -10.39 -8.69 -3.60
C VAL A 256 -10.21 -8.65 -2.08
N TYR A 257 -10.17 -7.45 -1.51
CA TYR A 257 -9.96 -7.25 -0.07
C TYR A 257 -11.24 -6.96 0.71
N ASN A 258 -12.41 -7.10 0.09
CA ASN A 258 -13.72 -6.82 0.69
C ASN A 258 -13.83 -5.40 1.31
N LYS A 259 -13.07 -4.44 0.79
CA LYS A 259 -13.19 -3.00 1.11
C LYS A 259 -14.05 -2.34 0.02
N THR A 260 -15.27 -2.85 -0.15
CA THR A 260 -16.21 -2.41 -1.19
C THR A 260 -16.56 -0.93 -1.05
N GLU A 261 -17.27 -0.39 -2.05
CA GLU A 261 -17.74 1.00 -1.99
C GLU A 261 -18.60 1.24 -0.75
N GLU A 262 -19.51 0.31 -0.44
CA GLU A 262 -20.40 0.40 0.72
C GLU A 262 -19.63 0.40 2.05
N VAL A 263 -18.57 -0.42 2.14
CA VAL A 263 -17.68 -0.43 3.32
C VAL A 263 -16.96 0.91 3.45
N ARG A 264 -16.44 1.44 2.34
CA ARG A 264 -15.75 2.73 2.32
C ARG A 264 -16.68 3.86 2.76
N GLU A 265 -17.85 3.97 2.14
CA GLU A 265 -18.86 4.99 2.46
C GLU A 265 -19.33 4.88 3.91
N TYR A 266 -19.55 3.67 4.42
CA TYR A 266 -19.86 3.46 5.83
C TYR A 266 -18.75 4.03 6.72
N HIS A 267 -17.49 3.63 6.51
CA HIS A 267 -16.40 4.10 7.37
C HIS A 267 -16.16 5.62 7.27
N GLN A 268 -16.25 6.20 6.07
CA GLN A 268 -16.06 7.64 5.86
C GLN A 268 -17.21 8.46 6.43
N SER A 269 -18.46 8.01 6.29
CA SER A 269 -19.62 8.71 6.86
C SER A 269 -19.62 8.72 8.40
N GLN A 270 -18.96 7.73 9.02
CA GLN A 270 -18.76 7.65 10.46
C GLN A 270 -17.48 8.36 10.94
N ASP A 271 -16.67 8.91 10.02
CA ASP A 271 -15.48 9.69 10.37
C ASP A 271 -15.88 11.16 10.51
N LEU A 272 -15.94 11.65 11.75
CA LEU A 272 -16.29 13.03 12.04
C LEU A 272 -15.29 14.00 11.38
N SER A 273 -14.03 13.58 11.22
CA SER A 273 -12.98 14.43 10.65
C SER A 273 -13.12 14.65 9.15
N LEU A 274 -13.78 13.73 8.44
CA LEU A 274 -14.10 13.85 7.02
C LEU A 274 -15.45 14.53 6.75
N THR A 275 -16.36 14.51 7.72
CA THR A 275 -17.75 14.97 7.54
C THR A 275 -18.02 16.34 8.13
N HIS A 276 -17.15 16.84 9.02
CA HIS A 276 -17.34 18.10 9.72
C HIS A 276 -16.05 18.94 9.73
N LEU A 277 -16.22 20.24 9.97
CA LEU A 277 -15.09 21.14 10.16
C LEU A 277 -14.47 20.90 11.55
N GLY A 278 -13.15 20.72 11.61
CA GLY A 278 -12.39 20.64 12.86
C GLY A 278 -11.31 21.70 12.97
N TYR A 279 -10.81 21.88 14.19
CA TYR A 279 -9.70 22.79 14.48
C TYR A 279 -8.40 21.98 14.52
N TRP A 280 -7.45 22.28 13.64
CA TRP A 280 -6.19 21.53 13.53
C TRP A 280 -5.01 22.32 14.11
N THR A 281 -4.11 21.60 14.78
CA THR A 281 -2.86 22.16 15.34
C THR A 281 -1.59 21.52 14.77
N ASP A 282 -1.74 20.81 13.64
CA ASP A 282 -0.68 20.15 12.89
C ASP A 282 0.20 21.15 12.11
N ASN A 283 1.30 20.65 11.54
CA ASN A 283 2.29 21.36 10.76
C ASN A 283 1.66 22.26 9.70
N GLY A 284 1.96 23.56 9.79
CA GLY A 284 1.36 24.63 8.98
C GLY A 284 0.27 25.41 9.71
N ALA A 285 -0.28 24.90 10.82
CA ALA A 285 -1.19 25.65 11.68
C ALA A 285 -0.46 26.62 12.61
N TYR A 286 -1.16 27.68 13.05
CA TYR A 286 -0.57 28.71 13.90
C TYR A 286 -0.13 28.20 15.29
N TYR A 287 -0.84 27.21 15.85
CA TYR A 287 -0.52 26.62 17.16
C TYR A 287 0.31 25.34 17.08
N TYR A 288 0.94 25.07 15.93
CA TYR A 288 1.91 23.98 15.82
C TYR A 288 3.20 24.34 16.55
N TYR A 289 3.52 23.64 17.65
CA TYR A 289 4.67 23.97 18.52
C TYR A 289 4.69 25.44 18.98
N ASN A 290 3.51 26.04 19.14
CA ASN A 290 3.35 27.45 19.47
C ASN A 290 2.16 27.65 20.41
N THR A 291 2.38 28.38 21.50
CA THR A 291 1.33 28.76 22.47
C THR A 291 1.21 30.27 22.54
N GLU A 292 0.09 30.75 23.07
CA GLU A 292 -0.04 32.16 23.43
C GLU A 292 0.99 32.54 24.49
N GLN A 293 1.47 33.79 24.46
CA GLN A 293 2.53 34.24 25.36
C GLN A 293 2.13 34.05 26.83
N GLY A 294 2.97 33.32 27.57
CA GLY A 294 2.77 33.06 29.00
C GLY A 294 1.68 32.02 29.32
N LYS A 295 1.17 31.29 28.31
CA LYS A 295 0.17 30.22 28.46
C LYS A 295 0.75 28.86 28.06
N ASN A 296 0.21 27.80 28.67
CA ASN A 296 0.38 26.44 28.18
C ASN A 296 -0.61 26.15 27.03
N TYR A 297 -0.61 24.92 26.53
CA TYR A 297 -1.56 24.50 25.49
C TYR A 297 -3.00 24.45 25.99
N GLU A 298 -3.26 23.97 27.21
CA GLU A 298 -4.63 23.98 27.79
C GLU A 298 -5.26 25.39 27.68
N ASP A 299 -4.60 26.40 28.26
CA ASP A 299 -5.10 27.77 28.28
C ASP A 299 -5.18 28.40 26.89
N THR A 300 -4.21 28.07 26.02
CA THR A 300 -4.19 28.53 24.63
C THR A 300 -5.39 28.01 23.86
N LEU A 301 -5.65 26.70 23.92
CA LEU A 301 -6.71 26.04 23.16
C LEU A 301 -8.10 26.39 23.71
N LEU A 302 -8.25 26.57 25.03
CA LEU A 302 -9.47 27.11 25.62
C LEU A 302 -9.73 28.57 25.20
N SER A 303 -8.68 29.38 25.06
CA SER A 303 -8.80 30.74 24.53
C SER A 303 -9.22 30.74 23.06
N ALA A 304 -8.63 29.88 22.25
CA ALA A 304 -9.03 29.67 20.86
C ALA A 304 -10.50 29.22 20.78
N LYS A 305 -10.93 28.30 21.67
CA LYS A 305 -12.34 27.89 21.80
C LYS A 305 -13.29 29.04 22.05
N ALA A 306 -12.95 29.92 22.99
CA ALA A 306 -13.75 31.10 23.26
C ALA A 306 -13.88 32.00 22.02
N ASP A 307 -12.79 32.21 21.27
CA ASP A 307 -12.81 33.00 20.03
C ASP A 307 -13.71 32.37 18.96
N TRP A 308 -13.49 31.09 18.61
CA TRP A 308 -14.28 30.46 17.55
C TRP A 308 -15.74 30.30 17.92
N THR A 309 -16.05 30.13 19.22
CA THR A 309 -17.43 30.14 19.73
C THR A 309 -18.08 31.51 19.56
N ASN A 310 -17.38 32.59 19.94
CA ASN A 310 -17.86 33.96 19.76
C ASN A 310 -18.09 34.32 18.29
N ARG A 311 -17.21 33.82 17.41
CA ARG A 311 -17.31 33.97 15.95
C ARG A 311 -18.31 33.00 15.31
N LYS A 312 -18.91 32.10 16.09
CA LYS A 312 -19.88 31.09 15.65
C LYS A 312 -19.33 30.15 14.57
N ILE A 313 -18.04 29.81 14.65
CA ILE A 313 -17.42 28.81 13.77
C ILE A 313 -17.74 27.42 14.34
N PRO A 314 -18.38 26.53 13.57
CA PRO A 314 -18.97 25.31 14.11
C PRO A 314 -17.97 24.14 14.13
N TYR A 315 -16.80 24.32 14.72
CA TYR A 315 -15.84 23.22 14.87
C TYR A 315 -16.45 22.07 15.68
N LYS A 316 -16.26 20.83 15.21
CA LYS A 316 -16.84 19.61 15.81
C LYS A 316 -15.83 18.67 16.44
N TYR A 317 -14.56 18.94 16.25
CA TYR A 317 -13.45 18.24 16.88
C TYR A 317 -12.23 19.15 16.93
N LEU A 318 -11.28 18.77 17.77
CA LEU A 318 -9.97 19.41 17.88
C LEU A 318 -8.89 18.37 17.65
N GLN A 319 -7.88 18.70 16.85
CA GLN A 319 -6.69 17.88 16.72
C GLN A 319 -5.58 18.35 17.67
N ILE A 320 -4.98 17.40 18.39
CA ILE A 320 -3.77 17.59 19.19
C ILE A 320 -2.58 16.90 18.49
N ASP A 321 -1.64 17.71 18.01
CA ASP A 321 -0.51 17.23 17.23
C ASP A 321 0.64 16.69 18.10
N SER A 322 1.71 16.23 17.45
CA SER A 322 2.97 15.75 18.01
C SER A 322 3.61 16.58 19.11
N TRP A 323 3.13 17.78 19.43
CA TRP A 323 3.59 18.56 20.58
C TRP A 323 3.10 18.02 21.93
N PHE A 324 2.02 17.23 22.01
CA PHE A 324 1.36 16.95 23.30
C PHE A 324 2.02 15.85 24.16
N TYR A 325 2.82 14.97 23.59
CA TYR A 325 3.40 13.80 24.29
C TYR A 325 4.94 13.82 24.33
N PRO A 326 5.57 13.16 25.33
CA PRO A 326 7.02 13.11 25.44
C PRO A 326 7.67 12.26 24.32
N LYS A 327 8.83 12.74 23.88
CA LYS A 327 9.66 12.11 22.84
C LYS A 327 11.10 12.07 23.30
N ASP A 328 11.87 11.08 22.82
CA ASP A 328 13.30 11.02 23.06
C ASP A 328 14.11 11.97 22.15
N SER A 329 15.45 11.90 22.22
CA SER A 329 16.35 12.72 21.41
C SER A 329 16.22 12.47 19.90
N THR A 330 15.74 11.29 19.49
CA THR A 330 15.44 10.94 18.10
C THR A 330 14.03 11.34 17.66
N LYS A 331 13.26 12.01 18.55
CA LYS A 331 11.85 12.39 18.36
C LYS A 331 10.88 11.20 18.34
N ALA A 332 11.32 10.01 18.77
CA ALA A 332 10.48 8.83 18.91
C ALA A 332 9.63 8.91 20.19
N VAL A 333 8.44 8.33 20.16
CA VAL A 333 7.49 8.35 21.29
C VAL A 333 8.01 7.50 22.43
N THR A 334 8.15 8.09 23.61
CA THR A 334 8.46 7.33 24.83
C THR A 334 7.19 6.92 25.57
N THR A 335 6.24 7.84 25.67
CA THR A 335 4.92 7.62 26.28
C THR A 335 3.92 8.41 25.45
N TRP A 336 2.77 7.82 25.13
CA TRP A 336 1.71 8.49 24.38
C TRP A 336 0.64 8.96 25.36
N ASP A 337 1.00 9.98 26.12
CA ASP A 337 0.13 10.71 27.05
C ASP A 337 0.72 12.10 27.27
N ALA A 338 -0.09 13.05 27.73
CA ALA A 338 0.38 14.40 27.96
C ALA A 338 1.12 14.55 29.29
N THR A 339 2.04 15.51 29.32
CA THR A 339 2.71 15.95 30.53
C THR A 339 1.93 17.09 31.22
N GLU A 340 2.17 17.28 32.52
CA GLU A 340 1.47 18.29 33.34
C GLU A 340 1.72 19.73 32.87
N ASP A 341 2.83 20.01 32.19
CA ASP A 341 3.11 21.34 31.62
C ASP A 341 2.22 21.64 30.39
N ILE A 342 1.71 20.61 29.71
CA ILE A 342 0.81 20.72 28.57
C ILE A 342 -0.65 20.79 29.05
N PHE A 343 -1.07 19.77 29.81
CA PHE A 343 -2.40 19.66 30.42
C PHE A 343 -2.26 19.37 31.93
N PRO A 344 -2.34 20.38 32.81
CA PRO A 344 -2.05 20.25 34.24
C PRO A 344 -2.89 19.24 35.01
N GLN A 345 -4.07 18.89 34.50
CA GLN A 345 -4.96 17.90 35.10
C GLN A 345 -5.18 16.69 34.18
N GLY A 346 -4.30 16.49 33.19
CA GLY A 346 -4.37 15.44 32.19
C GLY A 346 -5.39 15.73 31.07
N ILE A 347 -5.32 14.93 30.01
CA ILE A 347 -6.13 15.12 28.80
C ILE A 347 -7.62 14.97 29.09
N ARG A 348 -8.04 14.12 30.02
CA ARG A 348 -9.46 13.98 30.39
C ARG A 348 -10.07 15.25 30.96
N ALA A 349 -9.36 15.93 31.84
CA ALA A 349 -9.84 17.20 32.39
C ALA A 349 -9.89 18.28 31.30
N PHE A 350 -8.95 18.24 30.34
CA PHE A 350 -8.97 19.11 29.18
C PHE A 350 -10.16 18.81 28.25
N GLU A 351 -10.39 17.54 27.90
CA GLU A 351 -11.50 17.09 27.06
C GLU A 351 -12.85 17.57 27.61
N GLN A 352 -13.06 17.44 28.92
CA GLN A 352 -14.28 17.92 29.59
C GLN A 352 -14.48 19.44 29.51
N LYS A 353 -13.39 20.22 29.45
CA LYS A 353 -13.45 21.69 29.32
C LYS A 353 -13.61 22.12 27.86
N ILE A 354 -12.87 21.50 26.95
CA ILE A 354 -12.92 21.79 25.52
C ILE A 354 -14.20 21.25 24.88
N ASP A 355 -14.87 20.27 25.50
CA ASP A 355 -16.17 19.71 25.12
C ASP A 355 -16.25 19.40 23.62
N LEU A 356 -15.18 18.77 23.12
CA LEU A 356 -15.01 18.36 21.74
C LEU A 356 -14.23 17.04 21.72
N PRO A 357 -14.62 16.07 20.88
CA PRO A 357 -13.83 14.88 20.67
C PRO A 357 -12.48 15.23 20.03
N LEU A 358 -11.50 14.37 20.26
CA LEU A 358 -10.11 14.63 19.86
C LEU A 358 -9.66 13.74 18.70
N VAL A 359 -8.91 14.36 17.79
CA VAL A 359 -8.02 13.67 16.85
C VAL A 359 -6.62 13.76 17.44
N ALA A 360 -5.91 12.63 17.57
CA ALA A 360 -4.61 12.63 18.25
C ALA A 360 -3.51 12.00 17.39
N HIS A 361 -2.42 12.75 17.29
CA HIS A 361 -1.20 12.38 16.58
C HIS A 361 -0.35 11.36 17.34
N ASN A 362 0.29 10.42 16.65
CA ASN A 362 1.38 9.60 17.15
C ASN A 362 2.53 9.47 16.13
N ARG A 363 3.77 9.37 16.61
CA ARG A 363 4.98 9.09 15.80
C ARG A 363 5.37 7.60 15.84
N TYR A 364 6.57 7.30 15.34
CA TYR A 364 7.30 6.06 15.57
C TYR A 364 7.71 5.88 17.04
N TRP A 365 7.97 4.64 17.44
CA TRP A 365 8.20 4.25 18.84
C TRP A 365 9.68 4.22 19.24
N SER A 366 9.97 4.76 20.41
CA SER A 366 11.32 4.78 21.00
C SER A 366 11.70 3.39 21.52
N ILE A 367 13.00 3.04 21.47
CA ILE A 367 13.55 1.90 22.23
C ILE A 367 13.41 2.07 23.75
N ASN A 368 13.19 3.31 24.21
CA ASN A 368 12.99 3.67 25.61
C ASN A 368 11.50 3.90 25.93
N THR A 369 10.58 3.33 25.16
CA THR A 369 9.16 3.50 25.45
C THR A 369 8.78 2.87 26.80
N THR A 370 8.03 3.61 27.61
CA THR A 370 7.61 3.20 28.95
C THR A 370 6.63 2.04 28.94
N TYR A 371 6.07 1.70 27.78
CA TYR A 371 5.17 0.57 27.60
C TYR A 371 5.91 -0.77 27.50
N SER A 372 7.18 -0.75 27.05
CA SER A 372 7.96 -1.97 26.81
C SER A 372 8.39 -2.64 28.11
N LYS A 373 8.30 -3.97 28.19
CA LYS A 373 8.85 -4.76 29.30
C LYS A 373 10.34 -4.49 29.54
N LEU A 374 11.11 -4.13 28.51
CA LEU A 374 12.53 -3.77 28.63
C LEU A 374 12.76 -2.49 29.45
N GLN A 375 11.75 -1.63 29.53
CA GLN A 375 11.77 -0.36 30.28
C GLN A 375 10.88 -0.42 31.53
N GLY A 376 10.48 -1.62 31.96
CA GLY A 376 9.62 -1.83 33.13
C GLY A 376 8.11 -1.71 32.86
N GLY A 377 7.71 -1.59 31.60
CA GLY A 377 6.32 -1.64 31.17
C GLY A 377 5.75 -3.07 31.09
N PHE A 378 4.62 -3.23 30.41
CA PHE A 378 3.84 -4.47 30.42
C PHE A 378 3.82 -5.22 29.09
N PHE A 379 4.27 -4.61 28.00
CA PHE A 379 4.04 -5.11 26.64
C PHE A 379 5.34 -5.51 25.94
N ASP A 380 5.27 -6.55 25.09
CA ASP A 380 6.39 -6.91 24.22
C ASP A 380 6.49 -5.97 23.02
N PHE A 381 7.71 -5.50 22.81
CA PHE A 381 8.11 -4.69 21.66
C PHE A 381 9.25 -5.37 20.93
N VAL A 382 9.18 -5.44 19.61
CA VAL A 382 10.36 -5.74 18.80
C VAL A 382 11.25 -4.50 18.85
N THR A 383 12.48 -4.66 19.29
CA THR A 383 13.42 -3.55 19.51
C THR A 383 14.60 -3.72 18.56
N GLY A 384 14.83 -2.72 17.70
CA GLY A 384 16.03 -2.61 16.89
C GLY A 384 17.03 -1.63 17.49
N ASP A 385 18.00 -1.20 16.70
CA ASP A 385 19.09 -0.33 17.17
C ASP A 385 18.62 1.09 17.57
N HIS A 386 17.59 1.60 16.90
CA HIS A 386 17.15 2.99 17.05
C HIS A 386 15.66 3.14 17.34
N LEU A 387 14.85 2.20 16.85
CA LEU A 387 13.40 2.22 16.96
C LEU A 387 12.90 0.90 17.56
N SER A 388 11.72 0.97 18.16
CA SER A 388 10.97 -0.22 18.56
C SER A 388 9.63 -0.27 17.83
N LEU A 389 8.91 -1.38 17.98
CA LEU A 389 7.59 -1.57 17.43
C LEU A 389 6.76 -2.43 18.38
N PRO A 390 5.52 -2.01 18.72
CA PRO A 390 4.61 -2.86 19.46
C PRO A 390 4.34 -4.15 18.69
N ASN A 391 4.55 -5.30 19.34
CA ASN A 391 4.40 -6.63 18.71
C ASN A 391 3.22 -7.43 19.26
N GLU A 392 2.44 -6.84 20.17
CA GLU A 392 1.30 -7.47 20.81
C GLU A 392 0.02 -6.73 20.43
N GLU A 393 -1.01 -7.47 20.01
CA GLU A 393 -2.32 -6.89 19.71
C GLU A 393 -2.93 -6.17 20.93
N PHE A 394 -2.72 -6.71 22.13
CA PHE A 394 -3.28 -6.14 23.35
C PHE A 394 -2.71 -4.76 23.69
N PHE A 395 -1.49 -4.43 23.24
CA PHE A 395 -0.96 -3.08 23.34
C PHE A 395 -1.86 -2.07 22.61
N TRP A 396 -2.31 -2.39 21.40
CA TRP A 396 -3.17 -1.50 20.61
C TRP A 396 -4.55 -1.33 21.23
N GLN A 397 -5.12 -2.41 21.78
CA GLN A 397 -6.37 -2.35 22.54
C GLN A 397 -6.24 -1.44 23.77
N PHE A 398 -5.14 -1.58 24.51
CA PHE A 398 -4.84 -0.71 25.65
C PHE A 398 -4.69 0.76 25.22
N LEU A 399 -3.85 1.04 24.21
CA LEU A 399 -3.51 2.38 23.78
C LEU A 399 -4.73 3.14 23.25
N ILE A 400 -5.45 2.55 22.28
CA ILE A 400 -6.61 3.18 21.66
C ILE A 400 -7.79 3.19 22.65
N GLY A 401 -7.99 2.11 23.42
CA GLY A 401 -9.02 2.07 24.45
C GLY A 401 -8.86 3.16 25.49
N HIS A 402 -7.64 3.37 25.99
CA HIS A 402 -7.33 4.49 26.89
C HIS A 402 -7.65 5.84 26.24
N GLY A 403 -7.21 6.06 24.99
CA GLY A 403 -7.52 7.29 24.25
C GLY A 403 -9.03 7.54 24.11
N THR A 404 -9.83 6.50 23.84
CA THR A 404 -11.29 6.68 23.76
C THR A 404 -11.94 7.01 25.11
N LEU A 405 -11.51 6.34 26.18
CA LEU A 405 -12.12 6.48 27.50
C LEU A 405 -11.73 7.78 28.20
N GLU A 406 -10.48 8.21 28.05
CA GLU A 406 -9.95 9.35 28.76
C GLU A 406 -9.92 10.61 27.87
N TRP A 407 -9.83 10.50 26.55
CA TRP A 407 -9.58 11.66 25.67
C TRP A 407 -10.70 11.94 24.68
N GLY A 408 -11.78 11.13 24.66
CA GLY A 408 -12.80 11.24 23.62
C GLY A 408 -12.22 11.07 22.21
N LEU A 409 -11.20 10.22 22.07
CA LEU A 409 -10.49 9.98 20.81
C LEU A 409 -11.44 9.45 19.73
N ILE A 410 -11.46 10.10 18.57
CA ILE A 410 -12.23 9.68 17.39
C ILE A 410 -11.36 9.28 16.21
N VAL A 411 -10.15 9.84 16.10
CA VAL A 411 -9.18 9.49 15.06
C VAL A 411 -7.79 9.38 15.67
N TYR A 412 -7.16 8.24 15.42
CA TYR A 412 -5.75 8.01 15.71
C TYR A 412 -4.93 8.29 14.44
N GLU A 413 -4.11 9.33 14.49
CA GLU A 413 -3.21 9.64 13.40
C GLU A 413 -1.86 8.94 13.63
N GLN A 414 -1.55 7.95 12.81
CA GLN A 414 -0.21 7.35 12.79
C GLN A 414 0.64 8.08 11.74
N ASP A 415 1.54 8.92 12.22
CA ASP A 415 2.48 9.68 11.42
C ASP A 415 3.87 9.04 11.39
N TRP A 416 4.73 9.54 10.49
CA TRP A 416 6.10 9.11 10.25
C TRP A 416 6.21 7.61 9.97
N LEU A 417 5.19 7.07 9.27
CA LEU A 417 5.15 5.68 8.82
C LEU A 417 6.35 5.32 7.96
N ASN A 418 6.81 6.24 7.10
CA ASN A 418 8.04 6.07 6.34
C ASN A 418 9.27 5.89 7.26
N VAL A 419 9.42 6.68 8.31
CA VAL A 419 10.57 6.56 9.24
C VAL A 419 10.47 5.27 10.04
N GLN A 420 9.29 4.93 10.58
CA GLN A 420 9.11 3.67 11.30
C GLN A 420 9.50 2.50 10.39
N PHE A 421 9.05 2.47 9.14
CA PHE A 421 9.34 1.36 8.22
C PHE A 421 10.81 1.36 7.76
N LEU A 422 11.29 2.46 7.17
CA LEU A 422 12.60 2.52 6.50
C LEU A 422 13.78 2.44 7.48
N ASN A 423 13.58 2.80 8.75
CA ASN A 423 14.63 2.77 9.77
C ASN A 423 14.48 1.59 10.75
N SER A 424 13.59 0.64 10.48
CA SER A 424 13.43 -0.57 11.30
C SER A 424 13.89 -1.80 10.51
N GLU A 425 15.12 -2.25 10.75
CA GLU A 425 15.66 -3.46 10.10
C GLU A 425 14.73 -4.67 10.28
N PHE A 426 14.11 -4.83 11.45
CA PHE A 426 13.17 -5.92 11.72
C PHE A 426 11.91 -5.86 10.85
N LEU A 427 11.47 -4.69 10.38
CA LEU A 427 10.35 -4.56 9.44
C LEU A 427 10.76 -4.88 8.00
N ILE A 428 12.05 -4.69 7.67
CA ILE A 428 12.62 -4.92 6.34
C ILE A 428 13.05 -6.39 6.18
N ASN A 429 13.39 -7.07 7.27
CA ASN A 429 13.86 -8.45 7.27
C ASN A 429 12.74 -9.48 7.49
N ASP A 430 11.61 -9.06 8.06
CA ASP A 430 10.47 -9.93 8.34
C ASP A 430 9.37 -9.76 7.28
N LEU A 431 8.92 -10.89 6.74
CA LEU A 431 7.94 -10.95 5.66
C LEU A 431 6.54 -10.46 6.08
N TYR A 432 6.20 -10.52 7.36
CA TYR A 432 4.85 -10.34 7.87
C TYR A 432 4.72 -9.24 8.94
N LEU A 433 5.78 -8.91 9.67
CA LEU A 433 5.72 -8.06 10.85
C LEU A 433 5.08 -6.69 10.58
N ALA A 434 5.48 -6.01 9.49
CA ALA A 434 4.91 -4.71 9.11
C ALA A 434 3.39 -4.78 8.85
N ARG A 435 2.93 -5.85 8.17
CA ARG A 435 1.50 -6.08 7.93
C ARG A 435 0.77 -6.39 9.23
N THR A 436 1.34 -7.26 10.07
CA THR A 436 0.76 -7.64 11.36
C THR A 436 0.57 -6.42 12.24
N TRP A 437 1.59 -5.57 12.35
CA TRP A 437 1.54 -4.32 13.11
C TRP A 437 0.37 -3.42 12.69
N LEU A 438 0.26 -3.11 11.40
CA LEU A 438 -0.80 -2.23 10.89
C LEU A 438 -2.18 -2.85 11.08
N LYS A 439 -2.32 -4.17 10.91
CA LYS A 439 -3.59 -4.87 11.12
C LYS A 439 -4.01 -4.93 12.59
N GLN A 440 -3.07 -5.10 13.52
CA GLN A 440 -3.36 -5.05 14.96
C GLN A 440 -3.83 -3.65 15.39
N MET A 441 -3.16 -2.60 14.91
CA MET A 441 -3.61 -1.20 15.10
C MET A 441 -5.02 -0.99 14.53
N GLY A 442 -5.26 -1.47 13.30
CA GLY A 442 -6.55 -1.43 12.64
C GLY A 442 -7.68 -2.14 13.39
N ALA A 443 -7.39 -3.33 13.94
CA ALA A 443 -8.33 -4.12 14.72
C ALA A 443 -8.73 -3.43 16.02
N ALA A 444 -7.76 -2.85 16.75
CA ALA A 444 -8.06 -2.07 17.95
C ALA A 444 -8.88 -0.82 17.65
N ALA A 445 -8.56 -0.09 16.56
CA ALA A 445 -9.37 1.04 16.13
C ALA A 445 -10.81 0.62 15.82
N ALA A 446 -11.01 -0.54 15.18
CA ALA A 446 -12.35 -1.07 14.90
C ALA A 446 -13.10 -1.43 16.19
N THR A 447 -12.46 -2.11 17.14
CA THR A 447 -13.04 -2.46 18.45
C THR A 447 -13.51 -1.23 19.22
N HIS A 448 -12.73 -0.15 19.17
CA HIS A 448 -12.98 1.06 19.94
C HIS A 448 -13.74 2.15 19.18
N GLY A 449 -14.19 1.88 17.94
CA GLY A 449 -14.94 2.85 17.13
C GLY A 449 -14.12 4.05 16.65
N VAL A 450 -12.80 3.92 16.61
CA VAL A 450 -11.84 4.97 16.19
C VAL A 450 -11.49 4.79 14.71
N LYS A 451 -11.27 5.91 14.00
CA LYS A 451 -10.71 5.90 12.64
C LYS A 451 -9.20 6.11 12.66
N ILE A 452 -8.53 5.77 11.57
CA ILE A 452 -7.10 5.93 11.43
C ILE A 452 -6.81 6.87 10.27
N GLN A 453 -5.93 7.83 10.53
CA GLN A 453 -5.25 8.64 9.52
C GLN A 453 -3.81 8.16 9.42
N TYR A 454 -3.36 7.88 8.20
CA TYR A 454 -1.95 7.59 7.93
C TYR A 454 -1.25 8.85 7.43
N CYS A 455 -0.17 9.25 8.11
CA CYS A 455 0.63 10.40 7.73
C CYS A 455 2.09 9.99 7.44
N MET A 456 2.75 10.77 6.57
CA MET A 456 4.08 10.47 6.01
C MET A 456 4.18 9.03 5.46
N ALA A 457 3.07 8.52 4.93
CA ALA A 457 2.92 7.14 4.54
C ALA A 457 3.56 6.84 3.18
N LEU A 458 4.21 5.69 3.05
CA LEU A 458 4.67 5.16 1.75
C LEU A 458 3.50 4.55 0.93
N PRO A 459 3.61 4.39 -0.41
CA PRO A 459 2.59 3.75 -1.23
C PRO A 459 2.17 2.36 -0.71
N ARG A 460 3.10 1.57 -0.15
CA ARG A 460 2.80 0.27 0.45
C ARG A 460 1.79 0.34 1.60
N HIS A 461 1.77 1.44 2.36
CA HIS A 461 0.78 1.66 3.43
C HIS A 461 -0.61 1.95 2.83
N ALA A 462 -0.68 2.70 1.73
CA ALA A 462 -1.93 2.94 1.01
C ALA A 462 -2.56 1.61 0.57
N LEU A 463 -1.75 0.73 -0.05
CA LEU A 463 -2.20 -0.59 -0.47
C LEU A 463 -2.57 -1.47 0.73
N GLN A 464 -1.77 -1.44 1.81
CA GLN A 464 -2.06 -2.21 3.02
C GLN A 464 -3.37 -1.78 3.71
N SER A 465 -3.81 -0.53 3.52
CA SER A 465 -5.10 -0.04 4.01
C SER A 465 -6.32 -0.77 3.43
N LEU A 466 -6.15 -1.52 2.33
CA LEU A 466 -7.21 -2.38 1.78
C LEU A 466 -7.67 -3.44 2.80
N GLU A 467 -6.78 -3.87 3.68
CA GLU A 467 -7.09 -4.82 4.75
C GLU A 467 -7.54 -4.16 6.06
N ILE A 468 -7.63 -2.82 6.07
CA ILE A 468 -7.87 -2.02 7.29
C ILE A 468 -8.97 -1.00 6.99
N PRO A 469 -10.26 -1.39 7.10
CA PRO A 469 -11.38 -0.51 6.80
C PRO A 469 -11.44 0.76 7.66
N THR A 470 -10.86 0.73 8.85
CA THR A 470 -10.77 1.89 9.75
C THR A 470 -9.78 2.96 9.29
N VAL A 471 -8.90 2.67 8.34
CA VAL A 471 -8.08 3.70 7.67
C VAL A 471 -8.94 4.41 6.64
N THR A 472 -9.25 5.68 6.93
CA THR A 472 -10.13 6.56 6.15
C THR A 472 -9.39 7.75 5.53
N GLN A 473 -8.16 8.03 5.99
CA GLN A 473 -7.32 9.15 5.57
C GLN A 473 -5.88 8.73 5.29
#